data_AF-A0AAW3TD68-F1
#
_entry.id   AF-A0AAW3TD68-F1
#
_cell.length_a   1.000
_cell.length_b   1.000
_cell.length_c   1.000
_cell.angle_alpha   90.00
_cell.angle_beta   90.00
_cell.angle_gamma   90.00
#
_symmetry.space_group_name_H-M   'P 1'
#
loop_
_entity.id
_entity.type
_entity.pdbx_description
1 polymer ?
#
loop_
_entity_poly.entity_id
_entity_poly.type
_entity_poly.pdbx_seq_one_letter_code
_entity_poly.pdbx_strand_id
1 'polypeptide(L)'
;MILLSQIGFITPASKRFVSQNKRLLLPLFLLVCLAVPSLREITITALSDAFFQVSVFVAATLLIYYYAIEHLPQLELSYLSAKSPVLEIFFAAVLGALPGCGGAIIVVTQFTKGQASFGAIVAVLTATMGDAAFLLLATRPTEGLTIMAIGLVVGTLCGVIVNALHAKDFLRPTKQEQKHQVKVLPTSIIKISKPVWMFAIIPSLIIAFLIAFNVNFDQFGKYTGTSISIFGAAMALFTVTIWAYSSKGESYKEVTSEDDECNPPSKIIKVLQDTHFVTAWVVASFMLFEILVNIAGLDLKNWFAHYAYLAPLIAVVIGFLPGCGPQIIVTTLYIQGIVPFSALTANAISNDGDALFPAIAMAPKAAVIATVYTSIPALAVGYGLYFLS
;
A
#
# COMPACT_ATOMS: atom_id res chain seq x y z
N MET A 1 -12.07 -27.49 -20.58
CA MET A 1 -11.44 -28.31 -19.52
C MET A 1 -10.83 -29.62 -20.06
N ILE A 2 -10.31 -29.62 -21.29
CA ILE A 2 -9.62 -30.77 -21.89
C ILE A 2 -8.55 -30.18 -22.82
N LEU A 3 -7.32 -30.02 -22.31
CA LEU A 3 -6.05 -30.00 -23.09
C LEU A 3 -4.79 -29.70 -22.23
N LEU A 4 -4.91 -29.57 -20.90
CA LEU A 4 -3.76 -29.32 -20.00
C LEU A 4 -3.22 -30.60 -19.33
N SER A 5 -3.65 -31.79 -19.75
CA SER A 5 -3.25 -33.07 -19.15
C SER A 5 -2.09 -33.80 -19.84
N GLN A 6 -1.56 -33.28 -20.96
CA GLN A 6 -0.49 -33.94 -21.73
C GLN A 6 0.91 -33.36 -21.50
N ILE A 7 1.04 -32.29 -20.72
CA ILE A 7 2.36 -31.77 -20.33
C ILE A 7 2.68 -32.34 -18.95
N GLY A 8 3.49 -33.40 -18.92
CA GLY A 8 3.91 -34.17 -17.74
C GLY A 8 4.80 -33.41 -16.75
N PHE A 9 4.54 -32.13 -16.51
CA PHE A 9 5.31 -31.28 -15.57
C PHE A 9 4.68 -31.16 -14.19
N ILE A 10 3.46 -31.66 -13.97
CA ILE A 10 2.75 -31.47 -12.70
C ILE A 10 2.25 -32.81 -12.17
N THR A 11 2.99 -33.39 -11.22
CA THR A 11 2.59 -34.62 -10.53
C THR A 11 1.28 -34.40 -9.76
N PRO A 12 0.43 -35.43 -9.56
CA PRO A 12 -0.78 -35.32 -8.75
C PRO A 12 -0.50 -34.83 -7.32
N ALA A 13 0.68 -35.19 -6.79
CA ALA A 13 1.18 -34.71 -5.50
C ALA A 13 1.45 -33.20 -5.49
N SER A 14 2.07 -32.65 -6.55
CA SER A 14 2.31 -31.21 -6.66
C SER A 14 1.01 -30.41 -6.83
N LYS A 15 0.02 -30.91 -7.60
CA LYS A 15 -1.31 -30.28 -7.67
C LYS A 15 -1.99 -30.25 -6.31
N ARG A 16 -1.92 -31.35 -5.56
CA ARG A 16 -2.51 -31.46 -4.23
C ARG A 16 -1.81 -30.51 -3.23
N PHE A 17 -0.49 -30.40 -3.31
CA PHE A 17 0.29 -29.49 -2.46
C PHE A 17 -0.02 -28.01 -2.73
N VAL A 18 -0.10 -27.59 -4.00
CA VAL A 18 -0.46 -26.21 -4.36
C VAL A 18 -1.92 -25.90 -4.05
N SER A 19 -2.83 -26.87 -4.25
CA SER A 19 -4.25 -26.71 -3.91
C SER A 19 -4.47 -26.59 -2.39
N GLN A 20 -3.60 -27.19 -1.58
CA GLN A 20 -3.61 -27.07 -0.12
C GLN A 20 -2.87 -25.81 0.36
N ASN A 21 -1.99 -25.24 -0.47
CA ASN A 21 -1.19 -24.06 -0.14
C ASN A 21 -1.43 -22.90 -1.11
N LYS A 22 -2.61 -22.27 -1.06
CA LYS A 22 -2.98 -21.25 -2.06
C LYS A 22 -2.09 -20.01 -2.05
N ARG A 23 -1.43 -19.69 -0.93
CA ARG A 23 -0.45 -18.58 -0.88
C ARG A 23 0.75 -18.82 -1.81
N LEU A 24 1.09 -20.08 -2.16
CA LEU A 24 2.17 -20.39 -3.10
C LEU A 24 1.86 -20.04 -4.56
N LEU A 25 0.60 -19.75 -4.89
CA LEU A 25 0.23 -19.36 -6.26
C LEU A 25 0.94 -18.08 -6.70
N LEU A 26 1.09 -17.10 -5.80
CA LEU A 26 1.74 -15.83 -6.11
C LEU A 26 3.23 -15.97 -6.43
N PRO A 27 4.09 -16.57 -5.57
CA PRO A 27 5.51 -16.74 -5.91
C PRO A 27 5.72 -17.63 -7.13
N LEU A 28 4.89 -18.65 -7.35
CA LEU A 28 4.95 -19.47 -8.57
C LEU A 28 4.61 -18.65 -9.82
N PHE A 29 3.57 -17.81 -9.77
CA PHE A 29 3.22 -16.90 -10.86
C PHE A 29 4.37 -15.93 -11.17
N LEU A 30 4.98 -15.33 -10.15
CA LEU A 30 6.13 -14.43 -10.30
C LEU A 30 7.33 -15.12 -10.97
N LEU A 31 7.64 -16.35 -10.57
CA LEU A 31 8.70 -17.15 -11.20
C LEU A 31 8.42 -17.44 -12.68
N VAL A 32 7.16 -17.72 -13.03
CA VAL A 32 6.75 -17.89 -14.43
C VAL A 32 6.92 -16.58 -15.21
N CYS A 33 6.50 -15.45 -14.65
CA CYS A 33 6.66 -14.13 -15.28
C CYS A 33 8.14 -13.75 -15.47
N LEU A 34 9.01 -14.07 -14.50
CA LEU A 34 10.46 -13.87 -14.63
C LEU A 34 11.10 -14.79 -15.70
N ALA A 35 10.56 -15.99 -15.88
CA ALA A 35 11.05 -16.93 -16.89
C ALA A 35 10.71 -16.47 -18.32
N VAL A 36 9.54 -15.85 -18.52
CA VAL A 36 9.07 -15.36 -19.83
C VAL A 36 9.82 -14.06 -20.22
N PRO A 37 10.59 -14.04 -21.32
CA PRO A 37 11.41 -12.87 -21.69
C PRO A 37 10.61 -11.56 -21.84
N SER A 38 9.40 -11.63 -22.40
CA SER A 38 8.53 -10.47 -22.61
C SER A 38 8.00 -9.84 -21.31
N LEU A 39 7.86 -10.65 -20.24
CA LEU A 39 7.34 -10.19 -18.94
C LEU A 39 8.45 -9.92 -17.93
N ARG A 40 9.67 -10.40 -18.19
CA ARG A 40 10.78 -10.35 -17.23
C ARG A 40 11.09 -8.94 -16.74
N GLU A 41 11.29 -7.99 -17.65
CA GLU A 41 11.62 -6.60 -17.29
C GLU A 41 10.50 -5.95 -16.50
N ILE A 42 9.25 -6.10 -16.96
CA ILE A 42 8.05 -5.60 -16.27
C ILE A 42 7.98 -6.18 -14.84
N THR A 43 8.25 -7.48 -14.71
CA THR A 43 8.21 -8.19 -13.43
C THR A 43 9.31 -7.72 -12.49
N ILE A 44 10.55 -7.55 -12.98
CA ILE A 44 11.69 -7.06 -12.19
C ILE A 44 11.38 -5.65 -11.68
N THR A 45 10.90 -4.76 -12.55
CA THR A 45 10.54 -3.38 -12.17
C THR A 45 9.43 -3.38 -11.12
N ALA A 46 8.32 -4.09 -11.37
CA ALA A 46 7.20 -4.17 -10.42
C ALA A 46 7.61 -4.72 -9.05
N LEU A 47 8.44 -5.77 -9.02
CA LEU A 47 8.96 -6.35 -7.77
C LEU A 47 9.93 -5.38 -7.06
N SER A 48 10.80 -4.72 -7.81
CA SER A 48 11.74 -3.73 -7.28
C SER A 48 11.00 -2.56 -6.64
N ASP A 49 10.00 -2.02 -7.34
CA ASP A 49 9.21 -0.89 -6.87
C ASP A 49 8.39 -1.27 -5.64
N ALA A 50 7.74 -2.43 -5.66
CA ALA A 50 7.03 -2.95 -4.48
C ALA A 50 7.96 -3.08 -3.26
N PHE A 51 9.22 -3.51 -3.46
CA PHE A 51 10.17 -3.60 -2.35
C PHE A 51 10.62 -2.24 -1.83
N PHE A 52 11.21 -1.40 -2.69
CA PHE A 52 11.81 -0.14 -2.26
C PHE A 52 10.79 0.92 -1.90
N GLN A 53 9.73 1.07 -2.69
CA GLN A 53 8.75 2.14 -2.51
C GLN A 53 7.70 1.78 -1.44
N VAL A 54 7.41 0.48 -1.25
CA VAL A 54 6.41 0.05 -0.27
C VAL A 54 7.01 -0.75 0.88
N SER A 55 7.58 -1.93 0.65
CA SER A 55 7.99 -2.85 1.73
C SER A 55 8.99 -2.23 2.72
N VAL A 56 10.00 -1.52 2.21
CA VAL A 56 11.04 -0.90 3.03
C VAL A 56 10.47 0.23 3.89
N PHE A 57 9.63 1.10 3.32
CA PHE A 57 8.98 2.19 4.05
C PHE A 57 7.98 1.65 5.08
N VAL A 58 7.19 0.63 4.72
CA VAL A 58 6.27 -0.03 5.65
C VAL A 58 7.03 -0.65 6.82
N ALA A 59 8.10 -1.39 6.55
CA ALA A 59 8.95 -1.96 7.61
C ALA A 59 9.53 -0.86 8.52
N ALA A 60 10.06 0.22 7.93
CA ALA A 60 10.65 1.33 8.69
C ALA A 60 9.60 2.05 9.55
N THR A 61 8.46 2.41 8.97
CA THR A 61 7.36 3.09 9.69
C THR A 61 6.78 2.23 10.81
N LEU A 62 6.56 0.93 10.58
CA LEU A 62 6.11 0.00 11.63
C LEU A 62 7.15 -0.13 12.74
N LEU A 63 8.45 -0.25 12.43
CA LEU A 63 9.50 -0.24 13.44
C LEU A 63 9.48 1.03 14.28
N ILE A 64 9.40 2.20 13.63
CA ILE A 64 9.32 3.50 14.31
C ILE A 64 8.06 3.58 15.18
N TYR A 65 6.91 3.17 14.67
CA TYR A 65 5.63 3.18 15.39
C TYR A 65 5.66 2.30 16.64
N TYR A 66 6.09 1.05 16.53
CA TYR A 66 6.17 0.14 17.68
C TYR A 66 7.23 0.57 18.70
N TYR A 67 8.34 1.14 18.24
CA TYR A 67 9.35 1.73 19.12
C TYR A 67 8.81 2.96 19.86
N ALA A 68 8.07 3.83 19.16
CA ALA A 68 7.45 5.01 19.75
C ALA A 68 6.41 4.64 20.81
N ILE A 69 5.55 3.66 20.52
CA ILE A 69 4.54 3.17 21.48
C ILE A 69 5.15 2.51 22.71
N GLU A 70 6.31 1.86 22.58
CA GLU A 70 7.02 1.30 23.72
C GLU A 70 7.43 2.35 24.74
N HIS A 71 7.84 3.53 24.27
CA HIS A 71 8.30 4.64 25.10
C HIS A 71 7.18 5.62 25.43
N LEU A 72 6.15 5.69 24.58
CA LEU A 72 5.01 6.60 24.69
C LEU A 72 3.69 5.82 24.43
N PRO A 73 3.20 5.04 25.41
CA PRO A 73 1.98 4.23 25.26
C PRO A 73 0.73 5.04 24.89
N GLN A 74 0.74 6.34 25.20
CA GLN A 74 -0.31 7.30 24.87
C GLN A 74 -0.49 7.56 23.37
N LEU A 75 0.46 7.13 22.51
CA LEU A 75 0.34 7.21 21.05
C LEU A 75 -0.40 6.01 20.44
N GLU A 76 -0.73 4.99 21.23
CA GLU A 76 -1.55 3.88 20.75
C GLU A 76 -2.93 4.38 20.34
N LEU A 77 -3.37 4.02 19.13
CA LEU A 77 -4.68 4.44 18.60
C LEU A 77 -5.83 3.98 19.52
N SER A 78 -5.70 2.81 20.14
CA SER A 78 -6.66 2.31 21.13
C SER A 78 -6.80 3.25 22.33
N TYR A 79 -5.67 3.73 22.87
CA TYR A 79 -5.64 4.65 24.01
C TYR A 79 -6.20 6.02 23.61
N LEU A 80 -5.79 6.54 22.45
CA LEU A 80 -6.30 7.80 21.91
C LEU A 80 -7.80 7.73 21.68
N SER A 81 -8.31 6.64 21.10
CA SER A 81 -9.74 6.42 20.87
C SER A 81 -10.56 6.44 22.15
N ALA A 82 -10.02 5.85 23.22
CA ALA A 82 -10.66 5.81 24.53
C ALA A 82 -10.70 7.20 25.21
N LYS A 83 -9.65 8.01 25.00
CA LYS A 83 -9.51 9.32 25.64
C LYS A 83 -10.17 10.46 24.86
N SER A 84 -9.92 10.54 23.55
CA SER A 84 -10.44 11.57 22.66
C SER A 84 -10.54 11.04 21.21
N PRO A 85 -11.76 10.72 20.72
CA PRO A 85 -11.95 10.25 19.35
C PRO A 85 -11.44 11.21 18.27
N VAL A 86 -11.49 12.52 18.53
CA VAL A 86 -10.97 13.55 17.61
C VAL A 86 -9.44 13.48 17.52
N LEU A 87 -8.76 13.19 18.63
CA LEU A 87 -7.30 13.09 18.66
C LEU A 87 -6.80 11.83 17.94
N GLU A 88 -7.53 10.72 18.06
CA GLU A 88 -7.29 9.49 17.26
C GLU A 88 -7.34 9.80 15.76
N ILE A 89 -8.38 10.51 15.31
CA ILE A 89 -8.58 10.87 13.90
C ILE A 89 -7.49 11.82 13.41
N PHE A 90 -7.16 12.85 14.19
CA PHE A 90 -6.08 13.78 13.85
C PHE A 90 -4.75 13.04 13.72
N PHE A 91 -4.43 12.13 14.65
CA PHE A 91 -3.21 11.35 14.58
C PHE A 91 -3.18 10.41 13.37
N ALA A 92 -4.32 9.82 13.01
CA ALA A 92 -4.47 9.04 11.78
C ALA A 92 -4.21 9.89 10.53
N ALA A 93 -4.76 11.11 10.46
CA ALA A 93 -4.49 12.03 9.36
C ALA A 93 -3.01 12.45 9.29
N VAL A 94 -2.35 12.67 10.44
CA VAL A 94 -0.90 12.95 10.50
C VAL A 94 -0.09 11.76 9.96
N LEU A 95 -0.43 10.53 10.35
CA LEU A 95 0.20 9.34 9.81
C LEU A 95 0.01 9.22 8.29
N GLY A 96 -1.14 9.64 7.76
CA GLY A 96 -1.44 9.64 6.32
C GLY A 96 -0.67 10.71 5.56
N ALA A 97 -0.52 11.90 6.14
CA ALA A 97 0.21 13.02 5.57
C ALA A 97 1.72 12.76 5.46
N LEU A 98 2.26 11.75 6.17
CA LEU A 98 3.65 11.34 5.99
C LEU A 98 3.84 10.75 4.58
N PRO A 99 4.89 11.16 3.83
CA PRO A 99 5.19 10.58 2.52
C PRO A 99 5.33 9.05 2.57
N GLY A 100 4.84 8.38 1.51
CA GLY A 100 4.76 6.93 1.42
C GLY A 100 3.46 6.33 1.97
N CYS A 101 3.31 5.01 1.88
CA CYS A 101 2.07 4.31 2.28
C CYS A 101 2.08 3.71 3.70
N GLY A 102 3.20 3.81 4.42
CA GLY A 102 3.40 3.15 5.72
C GLY A 102 2.40 3.58 6.81
N GLY A 103 2.11 4.89 6.93
CA GLY A 103 1.16 5.39 7.92
C GLY A 103 -0.29 4.96 7.66
N ALA A 104 -0.70 4.94 6.39
CA ALA A 104 -2.01 4.40 5.99
C ALA A 104 -2.15 2.92 6.34
N ILE A 105 -1.11 2.12 6.07
CA ILE A 105 -1.09 0.70 6.42
C ILE A 105 -1.20 0.50 7.94
N ILE A 106 -0.49 1.30 8.75
CA ILE A 106 -0.62 1.23 10.22
C ILE A 106 -2.09 1.43 10.64
N VAL A 107 -2.77 2.46 10.15
CA VAL A 107 -4.16 2.73 10.55
C VAL A 107 -5.12 1.64 10.05
N VAL A 108 -4.96 1.14 8.82
CA VAL A 108 -5.78 0.05 8.27
C VAL A 108 -5.63 -1.23 9.08
N THR A 109 -4.39 -1.63 9.39
CA THR A 109 -4.10 -2.84 10.19
C THR A 109 -4.61 -2.68 11.63
N GLN A 110 -4.57 -1.47 12.18
CA GLN A 110 -5.12 -1.19 13.51
C GLN A 110 -6.65 -1.19 13.52
N PHE A 111 -7.32 -0.76 12.44
CA PHE A 111 -8.78 -0.86 12.31
C PHE A 111 -9.26 -2.30 12.32
N THR A 112 -8.59 -3.20 11.58
CA THR A 112 -8.97 -4.63 11.53
C THR A 112 -8.77 -5.32 12.89
N LYS A 113 -7.79 -4.86 13.67
CA LYS A 113 -7.55 -5.24 15.08
C LYS A 113 -8.53 -4.59 16.07
N GLY A 114 -9.29 -3.57 15.65
CA GLY A 114 -10.22 -2.83 16.50
C GLY A 114 -9.62 -1.74 17.36
N GLN A 115 -8.44 -1.30 16.99
CA GLN A 115 -7.67 -0.27 17.67
C GLN A 115 -7.89 1.10 17.04
N ALA A 116 -8.41 1.14 15.80
CA ALA A 116 -8.77 2.37 15.10
C ALA A 116 -10.24 2.31 14.64
N SER A 117 -10.86 3.48 14.51
CA SER A 117 -12.23 3.69 14.05
C SER A 117 -12.32 3.76 12.52
N PHE A 118 -13.53 3.59 11.97
CA PHE A 118 -13.76 3.82 10.54
C PHE A 118 -13.44 5.26 10.12
N GLY A 119 -13.70 6.24 11.00
CA GLY A 119 -13.32 7.64 10.78
C GLY A 119 -11.81 7.84 10.65
N ALA A 120 -10.99 7.06 11.37
CA ALA A 120 -9.54 7.08 11.24
C ALA A 120 -9.08 6.55 9.86
N ILE A 121 -9.73 5.52 9.30
CA ILE A 121 -9.47 5.07 7.91
C ILE A 121 -9.76 6.19 6.93
N VAL A 122 -10.92 6.84 7.02
CA VAL A 122 -11.25 7.93 6.09
C VAL A 122 -10.24 9.06 6.23
N ALA A 123 -9.85 9.42 7.46
CA ALA A 123 -8.89 10.50 7.69
C ALA A 123 -7.50 10.22 7.12
N VAL A 124 -6.97 9.02 7.34
CA VAL A 124 -5.64 8.65 6.85
C VAL A 124 -5.60 8.56 5.32
N LEU A 125 -6.65 7.99 4.69
CA LEU A 125 -6.72 7.83 3.25
C LEU A 125 -6.98 9.17 2.53
N THR A 126 -7.73 10.07 3.15
CA THR A 126 -7.94 11.44 2.62
C THR A 126 -6.66 12.29 2.72
N ALA A 127 -5.84 12.05 3.74
CA ALA A 127 -4.64 12.85 4.01
C ALA A 127 -3.39 12.36 3.27
N THR A 128 -3.41 11.16 2.68
CA THR A 128 -2.22 10.57 2.06
C THR A 128 -2.08 10.96 0.60
N MET A 129 -0.84 11.22 0.17
CA MET A 129 -0.47 11.41 -1.23
C MET A 129 0.44 10.26 -1.73
N GLY A 130 0.68 9.26 -0.88
CA GLY A 130 1.58 8.14 -1.17
C GLY A 130 2.98 8.59 -1.58
N ASP A 131 3.57 7.88 -2.55
CA ASP A 131 4.94 8.14 -3.01
C ASP A 131 5.06 9.41 -3.87
N ALA A 132 3.96 9.86 -4.47
CA ALA A 132 3.93 11.10 -5.22
C ALA A 132 4.24 12.33 -4.34
N ALA A 133 4.04 12.23 -3.03
CA ALA A 133 4.47 13.24 -2.07
C ALA A 133 5.98 13.50 -2.16
N PHE A 134 6.81 12.46 -2.30
CA PHE A 134 8.27 12.61 -2.41
C PHE A 134 8.66 13.32 -3.71
N LEU A 135 8.07 12.90 -4.83
CA LEU A 135 8.30 13.53 -6.14
C LEU A 135 7.92 15.01 -6.11
N LEU A 136 6.75 15.35 -5.56
CA LEU A 136 6.30 16.73 -5.52
C LEU A 136 7.12 17.57 -4.54
N LEU A 137 7.49 17.03 -3.38
CA LEU A 137 8.37 17.72 -2.44
C LEU A 137 9.76 17.98 -3.04
N ALA A 138 10.29 17.06 -3.84
CA ALA A 138 11.59 17.20 -4.50
C ALA A 138 11.56 18.24 -5.63
N THR A 139 10.45 18.34 -6.37
CA THR A 139 10.35 19.18 -7.57
C THR A 139 9.69 20.54 -7.32
N ARG A 140 8.63 20.59 -6.50
CA ARG A 140 7.88 21.80 -6.11
C ARG A 140 7.49 21.76 -4.62
N PRO A 141 8.45 22.00 -3.71
CA PRO A 141 8.28 21.79 -2.27
C PRO A 141 7.14 22.61 -1.65
N THR A 142 6.96 23.86 -2.08
CA THR A 142 5.89 24.74 -1.58
C THR A 142 4.50 24.19 -1.89
N GLU A 143 4.29 23.70 -3.10
CA GLU A 143 3.03 23.11 -3.53
C GLU A 143 2.80 21.74 -2.88
N GLY A 144 3.86 20.93 -2.76
CA GLY A 144 3.81 19.66 -2.03
C GLY A 144 3.38 19.84 -0.57
N LEU A 145 4.01 20.75 0.17
CA LEU A 145 3.63 21.08 1.54
C LEU A 145 2.21 21.64 1.63
N THR A 146 1.78 22.41 0.64
CA THR A 146 0.41 22.97 0.59
C THR A 146 -0.62 21.85 0.44
N ILE A 147 -0.41 20.90 -0.48
CA ILE A 147 -1.33 19.76 -0.68
C ILE A 147 -1.35 18.86 0.57
N MET A 148 -0.19 18.58 1.17
CA MET A 148 -0.13 17.81 2.42
C MET A 148 -0.89 18.50 3.57
N ALA A 149 -0.77 19.82 3.68
CA ALA A 149 -1.52 20.58 4.68
C ALA A 149 -3.03 20.56 4.41
N ILE A 150 -3.45 20.70 3.15
CA ILE A 150 -4.85 20.57 2.75
C ILE A 150 -5.36 19.16 3.08
N GLY A 151 -4.63 18.12 2.70
CA GLY A 151 -4.97 16.73 2.98
C GLY A 151 -5.11 16.45 4.49
N LEU A 152 -4.18 16.95 5.31
CA LEU A 152 -4.25 16.82 6.76
C LEU A 152 -5.51 17.46 7.34
N VAL A 153 -5.83 18.68 6.93
CA VAL A 153 -7.01 19.42 7.41
C VAL A 153 -8.29 18.74 6.94
N VAL A 154 -8.41 18.49 5.63
CA VAL A 154 -9.59 17.87 5.02
C VAL A 154 -9.80 16.46 5.56
N GLY A 155 -8.75 15.64 5.65
CA GLY A 155 -8.80 14.30 6.22
C GLY A 155 -9.24 14.29 7.68
N THR A 156 -8.70 15.20 8.50
CA THR A 156 -9.15 15.32 9.91
C THR A 156 -10.64 15.69 9.99
N LEU A 157 -11.09 16.68 9.21
CA LEU A 157 -12.49 17.12 9.20
C LEU A 157 -13.41 15.99 8.72
N CYS A 158 -13.07 15.32 7.62
CA CYS A 158 -13.85 14.21 7.08
C CYS A 158 -13.91 13.03 8.04
N GLY A 159 -12.80 12.66 8.67
CA GLY A 159 -12.78 11.61 9.68
C GLY A 159 -13.67 11.92 10.88
N VAL A 160 -13.64 13.17 11.37
CA VAL A 160 -14.49 13.61 12.49
C VAL A 160 -15.97 13.56 12.10
N ILE A 161 -16.32 14.03 10.90
CA ILE A 161 -17.70 13.96 10.38
C ILE A 161 -18.14 12.49 10.28
N VAL A 162 -17.32 11.62 9.70
CA VAL A 162 -17.65 10.19 9.54
C VAL A 162 -17.83 9.51 10.89
N ASN A 163 -16.96 9.79 11.86
CA ASN A 163 -17.04 9.24 13.22
C ASN A 163 -18.22 9.80 14.04
N ALA A 164 -18.76 10.96 13.66
CA ALA A 164 -20.00 11.49 14.22
C ALA A 164 -21.24 10.82 13.59
N LEU A 165 -21.17 10.47 12.30
CA LEU A 165 -22.27 9.83 11.57
C LEU A 165 -22.38 8.32 11.81
N HIS A 166 -21.26 7.65 12.09
CA HIS A 166 -21.19 6.20 12.22
C HIS A 166 -20.58 5.77 13.56
N ALA A 167 -20.97 4.60 14.04
CA ALA A 167 -20.31 3.98 15.19
C ALA A 167 -18.85 3.64 14.86
N LYS A 168 -17.98 3.59 15.88
CA LYS A 168 -16.54 3.31 15.73
C LYS A 168 -16.25 2.02 14.96
N ASP A 169 -17.02 0.96 15.24
CA ASP A 169 -16.89 -0.37 14.61
C ASP A 169 -17.63 -0.49 13.25
N PHE A 170 -18.08 0.62 12.66
CA PHE A 170 -18.79 0.59 11.37
C PHE A 170 -17.94 -0.10 10.29
N LEU A 171 -18.53 -1.11 9.62
CA LEU A 171 -17.89 -1.96 8.61
C LEU A 171 -16.65 -2.74 9.08
N ARG A 172 -16.41 -2.82 10.40
CA ARG A 172 -15.35 -3.66 10.94
C ARG A 172 -15.65 -5.15 10.69
N PRO A 173 -14.67 -5.94 10.23
CA PRO A 173 -14.83 -7.39 10.12
C PRO A 173 -15.18 -8.02 11.48
N THR A 174 -16.15 -8.94 11.51
CA THR A 174 -16.64 -9.51 12.79
C THR A 174 -15.70 -10.62 13.29
N LYS A 175 -15.55 -10.79 14.62
CA LYS A 175 -14.75 -11.89 15.22
C LYS A 175 -15.13 -13.31 14.73
N GLN A 176 -16.37 -13.52 14.26
CA GLN A 176 -16.81 -14.78 13.67
C GLN A 176 -16.23 -15.03 12.27
N GLU A 177 -15.89 -13.96 11.53
CA GLU A 177 -15.15 -14.02 10.27
C GLU A 177 -13.66 -14.31 10.50
N GLN A 178 -13.12 -13.95 11.68
CA GLN A 178 -11.75 -14.23 12.13
C GLN A 178 -11.60 -15.60 12.83
N LYS A 179 -12.70 -16.28 13.19
CA LYS A 179 -12.72 -17.47 14.09
C LYS A 179 -12.26 -18.81 13.47
N HIS A 180 -11.93 -18.88 12.18
CA HIS A 180 -11.13 -20.00 11.69
C HIS A 180 -9.68 -19.74 12.09
N GLN A 181 -9.41 -19.87 13.40
CA GLN A 181 -8.08 -19.77 14.00
C GLN A 181 -7.23 -20.88 13.38
N VAL A 182 -6.43 -20.49 12.40
CA VAL A 182 -5.47 -21.35 11.72
C VAL A 182 -4.44 -21.79 12.75
N LYS A 183 -4.32 -23.12 12.92
CA LYS A 183 -3.27 -23.71 13.74
C LYS A 183 -1.91 -23.18 13.29
N VAL A 184 -1.22 -22.55 14.22
CA VAL A 184 0.20 -22.18 14.21
C VAL A 184 1.03 -23.20 13.39
N LEU A 185 1.56 -22.76 12.25
CA LEU A 185 2.65 -23.41 11.53
C LEU A 185 3.89 -22.48 11.56
N PRO A 186 5.11 -23.05 11.41
CA PRO A 186 6.19 -22.80 12.35
C PRO A 186 6.82 -21.41 12.18
N THR A 187 6.94 -20.70 13.31
CA THR A 187 7.74 -19.48 13.51
C THR A 187 9.18 -19.58 12.98
N SER A 188 9.68 -20.79 12.66
CA SER A 188 11.02 -21.05 12.14
C SER A 188 11.32 -20.29 10.84
N ILE A 189 10.39 -20.23 9.89
CA ILE A 189 10.64 -19.56 8.60
C ILE A 189 10.75 -18.04 8.76
N ILE A 190 9.88 -17.43 9.57
CA ILE A 190 9.97 -15.99 9.86
C ILE A 190 11.25 -15.68 10.65
N LYS A 191 11.67 -16.55 11.58
CA LYS A 191 12.96 -16.40 12.29
C LYS A 191 14.16 -16.40 11.33
N ILE A 192 14.11 -17.15 10.23
CA ILE A 192 15.15 -17.14 9.18
C ILE A 192 15.16 -15.80 8.42
N SER A 193 14.00 -15.18 8.22
CA SER A 193 13.91 -13.88 7.53
C SER A 193 14.43 -12.70 8.36
N LYS A 194 14.43 -12.81 9.70
CA LYS A 194 14.84 -11.75 10.61
C LYS A 194 16.26 -11.20 10.36
N PRO A 195 17.33 -12.02 10.31
CA PRO A 195 18.68 -11.52 10.08
C PRO A 195 18.82 -10.84 8.70
N VAL A 196 18.15 -11.39 7.68
CA VAL A 196 18.14 -10.81 6.33
C VAL A 196 17.57 -9.39 6.36
N TRP A 197 16.42 -9.21 7.00
CA TRP A 197 15.79 -7.89 7.14
C TRP A 197 16.59 -6.92 7.99
N MET A 198 17.16 -7.37 9.12
CA MET A 198 17.98 -6.50 9.98
C MET A 198 19.21 -5.96 9.25
N PHE A 199 19.80 -6.75 8.36
CA PHE A 199 20.93 -6.31 7.53
C PHE A 199 20.47 -5.46 6.34
N ALA A 200 19.37 -5.85 5.68
CA ALA A 200 18.93 -5.21 4.45
C ALA A 200 18.19 -3.87 4.66
N ILE A 201 17.54 -3.65 5.80
CA ILE A 201 16.61 -2.52 5.96
C ILE A 201 17.31 -1.16 5.88
N ILE A 202 18.46 -0.98 6.54
CA ILE A 202 19.20 0.29 6.54
C ILE A 202 19.70 0.65 5.13
N PRO A 203 20.46 -0.21 4.42
CA PRO A 203 20.90 0.12 3.06
C PRO A 203 19.72 0.26 2.10
N SER A 204 18.67 -0.56 2.24
CA SER A 204 17.49 -0.45 1.38
C SER A 204 16.73 0.84 1.63
N LEU A 205 16.67 1.34 2.86
CA LEU A 205 16.01 2.62 3.20
C LEU A 205 16.77 3.81 2.59
N ILE A 206 18.10 3.77 2.59
CA ILE A 206 18.92 4.79 1.92
C ILE A 206 18.62 4.78 0.41
N ILE A 207 18.63 3.61 -0.22
CA ILE A 207 18.34 3.46 -1.65
C ILE A 207 16.91 3.92 -1.95
N ALA A 208 15.92 3.49 -1.16
CA ALA A 208 14.52 3.86 -1.31
C ALA A 208 14.32 5.37 -1.23
N PHE A 209 14.99 6.05 -0.29
CA PHE A 209 14.95 7.51 -0.19
C PHE A 209 15.56 8.18 -1.43
N LEU A 210 16.70 7.69 -1.92
CA LEU A 210 17.30 8.20 -3.16
C LEU A 210 16.41 8.00 -4.39
N ILE A 211 15.73 6.85 -4.50
CA ILE A 211 14.72 6.59 -5.55
C ILE A 211 13.57 7.59 -5.44
N ALA A 212 13.04 7.81 -4.23
CA ALA A 212 11.92 8.70 -3.99
C ALA A 212 12.21 10.16 -4.40
N PHE A 213 13.45 10.61 -4.25
CA PHE A 213 13.93 11.92 -4.71
C PHE A 213 14.35 11.94 -6.19
N ASN A 214 14.04 10.90 -6.96
CA ASN A 214 14.35 10.79 -8.40
C ASN A 214 15.85 10.94 -8.71
N VAL A 215 16.72 10.44 -7.83
CA VAL A 215 18.17 10.43 -8.07
C VAL A 215 18.50 9.42 -9.15
N ASN A 216 19.19 9.85 -10.21
CA ASN A 216 19.63 8.96 -11.27
C ASN A 216 20.82 8.10 -10.79
N PHE A 217 20.68 6.77 -10.78
CA PHE A 217 21.73 5.87 -10.33
C PHE A 217 22.79 5.55 -11.39
N ASP A 218 22.50 5.81 -12.66
CA ASP A 218 23.44 5.53 -13.76
C ASP A 218 24.68 6.41 -13.69
N GLN A 219 24.60 7.56 -13.00
CA GLN A 219 25.75 8.43 -12.73
C GLN A 219 26.81 7.76 -11.82
N PHE A 220 26.42 6.79 -11.00
CA PHE A 220 27.33 6.08 -10.09
C PHE A 220 27.91 4.80 -10.72
N GLY A 221 27.51 4.46 -11.95
CA GLY A 221 28.02 3.32 -12.69
C GLY A 221 26.97 2.72 -13.63
N LYS A 222 27.42 2.23 -14.78
CA LYS A 222 26.57 1.69 -15.85
C LYS A 222 25.66 0.54 -15.41
N TYR A 223 26.04 -0.22 -14.39
CA TYR A 223 25.29 -1.39 -13.90
C TYR A 223 24.64 -1.14 -12.52
N THR A 224 24.77 0.06 -11.95
CA THR A 224 24.31 0.36 -10.60
C THR A 224 22.79 0.30 -10.54
N GLY A 225 22.09 0.95 -11.48
CA GLY A 225 20.62 0.90 -11.57
C GLY A 225 20.10 -0.53 -11.71
N THR A 226 20.63 -1.30 -12.66
CA THR A 226 20.23 -2.70 -12.87
C THR A 226 20.47 -3.57 -11.64
N SER A 227 21.59 -3.38 -10.93
CA SER A 227 21.91 -4.13 -9.71
C SER A 227 20.93 -3.82 -8.58
N ILE A 228 20.55 -2.55 -8.43
CA ILE A 228 19.53 -2.10 -7.47
C ILE A 228 18.19 -2.75 -7.80
N SER A 229 17.75 -2.68 -9.06
CA SER A 229 16.47 -3.28 -9.48
C SER A 229 16.44 -4.79 -9.25
N ILE A 230 17.50 -5.51 -9.60
CA ILE A 230 17.60 -6.96 -9.35
C ILE A 230 17.59 -7.26 -7.85
N PHE A 231 18.31 -6.47 -7.04
CA PHE A 231 18.31 -6.64 -5.58
C PHE A 231 16.92 -6.43 -4.99
N GLY A 232 16.22 -5.35 -5.38
CA GLY A 232 14.85 -5.07 -4.96
C GLY A 232 13.91 -6.20 -5.36
N ALA A 233 14.02 -6.67 -6.61
CA ALA A 233 13.19 -7.75 -7.10
C ALA A 233 13.43 -9.08 -6.36
N ALA A 234 14.69 -9.40 -6.07
CA ALA A 234 15.05 -10.58 -5.28
C ALA A 234 14.52 -10.51 -3.85
N MET A 235 14.58 -9.32 -3.22
CA MET A 235 14.07 -9.11 -1.87
C MET A 235 12.54 -9.14 -1.78
N ALA A 236 11.83 -8.60 -2.78
CA ALA A 236 10.39 -8.77 -2.91
C ALA A 236 10.01 -10.25 -3.06
N LEU A 237 10.66 -10.97 -3.99
CA LEU A 237 10.41 -12.40 -4.21
C LEU A 237 10.70 -13.22 -2.95
N PHE A 238 11.79 -12.93 -2.25
CA PHE A 238 12.12 -13.53 -0.95
C PHE A 238 10.98 -13.30 0.06
N THR A 239 10.55 -12.05 0.21
CA THR A 239 9.47 -11.66 1.14
C THR A 239 8.15 -12.36 0.84
N VAL A 240 7.73 -12.37 -0.43
CA VAL A 240 6.51 -13.05 -0.89
C VAL A 240 6.60 -14.56 -0.67
N THR A 241 7.78 -15.14 -0.86
CA THR A 241 8.01 -16.57 -0.63
C THR A 241 7.90 -16.90 0.86
N ILE A 242 8.48 -16.08 1.75
CA ILE A 242 8.37 -16.25 3.20
C ILE A 242 6.91 -16.14 3.65
N TRP A 243 6.16 -15.14 3.17
CA TRP A 243 4.73 -15.01 3.40
C TRP A 243 3.94 -16.25 2.93
N ALA A 244 4.30 -16.80 1.77
CA ALA A 244 3.62 -17.95 1.21
C ALA A 244 3.82 -19.23 2.04
N TYR A 245 4.95 -19.35 2.73
CA TYR A 245 5.24 -20.46 3.63
C TYR A 245 4.83 -20.22 5.10
N SER A 246 4.43 -18.99 5.47
CA SER A 246 4.05 -18.68 6.87
C SER A 246 2.69 -19.27 7.26
N SER A 247 1.81 -19.54 6.29
CA SER A 247 0.50 -20.16 6.50
C SER A 247 0.14 -21.11 5.35
N LYS A 248 -0.66 -22.13 5.66
CA LYS A 248 -1.19 -23.06 4.65
C LYS A 248 -2.19 -22.37 3.72
N GLY A 249 -3.04 -21.46 4.19
CA GLY A 249 -3.93 -20.72 3.28
C GLY A 249 -4.88 -21.62 2.47
N GLU A 250 -5.55 -22.58 3.13
CA GLU A 250 -6.49 -23.51 2.47
C GLU A 250 -7.78 -22.77 2.01
N SER A 251 -8.17 -21.72 2.74
CA SER A 251 -9.35 -20.87 2.44
C SER A 251 -8.96 -19.45 2.01
N TYR A 252 -9.84 -18.77 1.26
CA TYR A 252 -9.65 -17.36 0.88
C TYR A 252 -9.39 -16.47 2.10
N LYS A 253 -10.14 -16.71 3.19
CA LYS A 253 -9.97 -15.97 4.45
C LYS A 253 -8.60 -16.18 5.10
N GLU A 254 -8.00 -17.35 4.93
CA GLU A 254 -6.65 -17.65 5.46
C GLU A 254 -5.54 -17.07 4.58
N VAL A 255 -5.81 -16.84 3.29
CA VAL A 255 -4.90 -16.13 2.39
C VAL A 255 -4.92 -14.63 2.70
N THR A 256 -6.09 -14.07 3.03
CA THR A 256 -6.28 -12.63 3.28
C THR A 256 -6.09 -12.22 4.74
N SER A 257 -5.93 -13.15 5.68
CA SER A 257 -5.70 -12.84 7.09
C SER A 257 -4.23 -12.53 7.36
N GLU A 258 -3.98 -11.53 8.21
CA GLU A 258 -2.67 -11.35 8.85
C GLU A 258 -2.29 -12.60 9.65
N ASP A 259 -0.98 -12.82 9.81
CA ASP A 259 -0.49 -13.88 10.67
C ASP A 259 -0.66 -13.49 12.16
N ASP A 260 -1.04 -14.48 12.98
CA ASP A 260 -1.24 -14.31 14.41
C ASP A 260 0.04 -13.93 15.17
N GLU A 261 -0.13 -13.35 16.36
CA GLU A 261 0.95 -12.98 17.25
C GLU A 261 1.84 -14.18 17.62
N CYS A 262 3.15 -14.00 17.53
CA CYS A 262 4.12 -15.02 17.93
C CYS A 262 4.14 -15.22 19.45
N ASN A 263 4.37 -16.47 19.87
CA ASN A 263 4.65 -16.82 21.26
C ASN A 263 6.08 -17.39 21.37
N PRO A 264 7.02 -16.76 22.11
CA PRO A 264 6.86 -15.52 22.89
C PRO A 264 6.69 -14.27 22.01
N PRO A 265 6.04 -13.21 22.53
CA PRO A 265 5.78 -11.99 21.78
C PRO A 265 7.09 -11.29 21.42
N SER A 266 7.26 -10.98 20.13
CA SER A 266 8.38 -10.19 19.63
C SER A 266 7.87 -9.16 18.63
N LYS A 267 8.01 -7.88 18.97
CA LYS A 267 7.57 -6.76 18.12
C LYS A 267 8.24 -6.77 16.75
N ILE A 268 9.54 -7.08 16.69
CA ILE A 268 10.29 -7.17 15.43
C ILE A 268 9.68 -8.25 14.52
N ILE A 269 9.35 -9.42 15.08
CA ILE A 269 8.74 -10.50 14.31
C ILE A 269 7.37 -10.06 13.80
N LYS A 270 6.59 -9.34 14.61
CA LYS A 270 5.29 -8.79 14.19
C LYS A 270 5.44 -7.79 13.04
N VAL A 271 6.43 -6.87 13.11
CA VAL A 271 6.73 -5.96 12.00
C VAL A 271 7.05 -6.71 10.72
N LEU A 272 7.86 -7.77 10.80
CA LEU A 272 8.20 -8.57 9.62
C LEU A 272 6.97 -9.29 9.06
N GLN A 273 6.12 -9.90 9.90
CA GLN A 273 4.89 -10.55 9.46
C GLN A 273 3.96 -9.56 8.74
N ASP A 274 3.72 -8.39 9.33
CA ASP A 274 2.83 -7.37 8.77
C ASP A 274 3.44 -6.80 7.46
N THR A 275 4.75 -6.59 7.42
CA THR A 275 5.47 -6.18 6.20
C THR A 275 5.36 -7.23 5.10
N HIS A 276 5.55 -8.52 5.42
CA HIS A 276 5.48 -9.61 4.44
C HIS A 276 4.07 -9.77 3.87
N PHE A 277 3.06 -9.68 4.74
CA PHE A 277 1.66 -9.68 4.35
C PHE A 277 1.33 -8.54 3.38
N VAL A 278 1.70 -7.30 3.75
CA VAL A 278 1.50 -6.12 2.89
C VAL A 278 2.23 -6.29 1.56
N THR A 279 3.50 -6.71 1.59
CA THR A 279 4.33 -6.88 0.39
C THR A 279 3.71 -7.87 -0.59
N ALA A 280 3.14 -8.97 -0.11
CA ALA A 280 2.49 -9.95 -0.98
C ALA A 280 1.31 -9.34 -1.76
N TRP A 281 0.46 -8.57 -1.08
CA TRP A 281 -0.68 -7.91 -1.72
C TRP A 281 -0.25 -6.79 -2.66
N VAL A 282 0.75 -6.00 -2.28
CA VAL A 282 1.29 -4.94 -3.13
C VAL A 282 1.94 -5.51 -4.38
N VAL A 283 2.78 -6.55 -4.27
CA VAL A 283 3.39 -7.22 -5.42
C VAL A 283 2.32 -7.82 -6.35
N ALA A 284 1.31 -8.50 -5.81
CA ALA A 284 0.22 -9.05 -6.61
C ALA A 284 -0.50 -7.95 -7.41
N SER A 285 -0.68 -6.80 -6.77
CA SER A 285 -1.42 -5.68 -7.32
C SER A 285 -0.61 -4.88 -8.34
N PHE A 286 0.68 -4.66 -8.10
CA PHE A 286 1.59 -4.01 -9.05
C PHE A 286 1.72 -4.86 -10.30
N MET A 287 1.88 -6.18 -10.15
CA MET A 287 1.89 -7.09 -11.30
C MET A 287 0.59 -7.03 -12.09
N LEU A 288 -0.56 -7.01 -11.41
CA LEU A 288 -1.85 -6.89 -12.09
C LEU A 288 -1.97 -5.55 -12.81
N PHE A 289 -1.62 -4.44 -12.17
CA PHE A 289 -1.66 -3.10 -12.75
C PHE A 289 -0.76 -2.98 -13.97
N GLU A 290 0.51 -3.39 -13.88
CA GLU A 290 1.47 -3.33 -14.97
C GLU A 290 1.04 -4.17 -16.17
N ILE A 291 0.54 -5.39 -15.93
CA ILE A 291 0.01 -6.25 -17.00
C ILE A 291 -1.22 -5.61 -17.64
N LEU A 292 -2.14 -5.06 -16.85
CA LEU A 292 -3.34 -4.41 -17.38
C LEU A 292 -3.02 -3.16 -18.20
N VAL A 293 -2.13 -2.29 -17.72
CA VAL A 293 -1.73 -1.07 -18.46
C VAL A 293 -1.02 -1.43 -19.75
N ASN A 294 -0.12 -2.42 -19.72
CA ASN A 294 0.60 -2.88 -20.90
C ASN A 294 -0.34 -3.48 -21.97
N ILE A 295 -1.40 -4.17 -21.55
CA ILE A 295 -2.39 -4.76 -22.46
C ILE A 295 -3.44 -3.72 -22.93
N ALA A 296 -3.91 -2.85 -22.04
CA ALA A 296 -5.03 -1.94 -22.29
C ALA A 296 -4.62 -0.64 -22.97
N GLY A 297 -3.33 -0.25 -22.95
CA GLY A 297 -2.83 0.95 -23.63
C GLY A 297 -3.47 2.25 -23.12
N LEU A 298 -3.67 2.36 -21.80
CA LEU A 298 -4.32 3.53 -21.18
C LEU A 298 -3.45 4.79 -21.30
N ASP A 299 -3.79 5.69 -22.22
CA ASP A 299 -3.17 7.02 -22.33
C ASP A 299 -3.95 8.05 -21.49
N LEU A 300 -3.63 8.11 -20.20
CA LEU A 300 -4.25 9.03 -19.24
C LEU A 300 -4.04 10.51 -19.60
N LYS A 301 -3.00 10.84 -20.37
CA LYS A 301 -2.71 12.22 -20.78
C LYS A 301 -3.84 12.78 -21.64
N ASN A 302 -4.39 11.97 -22.54
CA ASN A 302 -5.47 12.39 -23.43
C ASN A 302 -6.78 12.67 -22.69
N TRP A 303 -6.96 12.10 -21.49
CA TRP A 303 -8.18 12.32 -20.71
C TRP A 303 -8.28 13.78 -20.26
N PHE A 304 -7.14 14.44 -20.04
CA PHE A 304 -7.09 15.86 -19.65
C PHE A 304 -7.11 16.83 -20.84
N ALA A 305 -7.07 16.35 -22.09
CA ALA A 305 -6.77 17.17 -23.25
C ALA A 305 -7.95 18.01 -23.78
N HIS A 306 -9.20 17.79 -23.35
CA HIS A 306 -10.37 18.42 -23.96
C HIS A 306 -11.30 19.20 -23.01
N TYR A 307 -11.25 18.95 -21.69
CA TYR A 307 -12.21 19.56 -20.77
C TYR A 307 -11.55 20.01 -19.46
N ALA A 308 -11.12 21.28 -19.41
CA ALA A 308 -10.52 21.87 -18.22
C ALA A 308 -11.44 21.79 -16.98
N TYR A 309 -12.76 21.97 -17.16
CA TYR A 309 -13.74 21.90 -16.07
C TYR A 309 -13.97 20.46 -15.55
N LEU A 310 -13.66 19.43 -16.35
CA LEU A 310 -13.73 18.04 -15.91
C LEU A 310 -12.43 17.59 -15.24
N ALA A 311 -11.37 18.40 -15.26
CA ALA A 311 -10.07 17.99 -14.75
C ALA A 311 -10.12 17.51 -13.30
N PRO A 312 -10.79 18.18 -12.33
CA PRO A 312 -10.92 17.64 -10.97
C PRO A 312 -11.68 16.31 -10.92
N LEU A 313 -12.77 16.16 -11.68
CA LEU A 313 -13.54 14.91 -11.72
C LEU A 313 -12.72 13.75 -12.30
N ILE A 314 -12.03 13.99 -13.41
CA ILE A 314 -11.14 13.00 -14.05
C ILE A 314 -10.04 12.59 -13.08
N ALA A 315 -9.48 13.55 -12.36
CA ALA A 315 -8.42 13.31 -11.39
C ALA A 315 -8.91 12.48 -10.18
N VAL A 316 -10.16 12.67 -9.73
CA VAL A 316 -10.80 11.81 -8.72
C VAL A 316 -11.02 10.38 -9.25
N VAL A 317 -11.50 10.24 -10.48
CA VAL A 317 -11.68 8.91 -11.10
C VAL A 317 -10.35 8.17 -11.23
N ILE A 318 -9.27 8.88 -11.59
CA ILE A 318 -7.92 8.30 -11.62
C ILE A 318 -7.46 7.94 -10.20
N GLY A 319 -7.82 8.72 -9.18
CA GLY A 319 -7.50 8.43 -7.77
C GLY A 319 -8.14 7.14 -7.24
N PHE A 320 -9.26 6.70 -7.82
CA PHE A 320 -9.87 5.41 -7.49
C PHE A 320 -9.08 4.22 -8.02
N LEU A 321 -8.17 4.44 -8.97
CA LEU A 321 -7.28 3.38 -9.44
C LEU A 321 -6.27 3.12 -8.32
N PRO A 322 -6.28 1.92 -7.73
CA PRO A 322 -5.44 1.65 -6.58
C PRO A 322 -3.96 1.63 -7.01
N GLY A 323 -3.10 2.09 -6.12
CA GLY A 323 -1.65 2.12 -6.29
C GLY A 323 -1.05 3.51 -6.50
N CYS A 324 0.26 3.64 -6.35
CA CYS A 324 0.98 4.92 -6.51
C CYS A 324 1.11 5.37 -7.97
N GLY A 325 1.11 4.46 -8.95
CA GLY A 325 1.31 4.76 -10.37
C GLY A 325 0.37 5.84 -10.94
N PRO A 326 -0.97 5.68 -10.82
CA PRO A 326 -1.93 6.70 -11.24
C PRO A 326 -1.67 8.09 -10.61
N GLN A 327 -1.33 8.14 -9.32
CA GLN A 327 -0.99 9.39 -8.61
C GLN A 327 0.28 10.05 -9.17
N ILE A 328 1.32 9.25 -9.40
CA ILE A 328 2.61 9.71 -9.91
C ILE A 328 2.44 10.28 -11.32
N ILE A 329 1.60 9.66 -12.16
CA ILE A 329 1.29 10.17 -13.50
C ILE A 329 0.60 11.53 -13.41
N VAL A 330 -0.46 11.67 -12.60
CA VAL A 330 -1.15 12.96 -12.44
C VAL A 330 -0.22 14.04 -11.90
N THR A 331 0.62 13.70 -10.93
CA THR A 331 1.65 14.60 -10.36
C THR A 331 2.66 15.02 -11.42
N THR A 332 3.10 14.09 -12.27
CA THR A 332 4.03 14.38 -13.37
C THR A 332 3.39 15.29 -14.43
N LEU A 333 2.13 15.04 -14.79
CA LEU A 333 1.39 15.89 -15.73
C LEU A 333 1.19 17.31 -15.16
N TYR A 334 0.99 17.43 -13.85
CA TYR A 334 0.95 18.72 -13.17
C TYR A 334 2.32 19.42 -13.17
N ILE A 335 3.41 18.69 -12.91
CA ILE A 335 4.78 19.22 -13.02
C ILE A 335 5.06 19.73 -14.45
N GLN A 336 4.55 19.04 -15.47
CA GLN A 336 4.66 19.45 -16.87
C GLN A 336 3.71 20.60 -17.26
N GLY A 337 2.83 21.06 -16.36
CA GLY A 337 1.88 22.15 -16.62
C GLY A 337 0.65 21.74 -17.43
N ILE A 338 0.39 20.44 -17.58
CA ILE A 338 -0.77 19.90 -18.33
C ILE A 338 -2.01 19.85 -17.44
N VAL A 339 -1.85 19.44 -16.19
CA VAL A 339 -2.93 19.29 -15.20
C VAL A 339 -2.91 20.51 -14.25
N PRO A 340 -4.05 21.12 -13.90
CA PRO A 340 -4.10 22.23 -12.95
C PRO A 340 -3.95 21.78 -11.49
N PHE A 341 -3.58 22.69 -10.60
CA PHE A 341 -3.40 22.42 -9.16
C PHE A 341 -4.68 21.86 -8.49
N SER A 342 -5.84 22.34 -8.93
CA SER A 342 -7.16 21.85 -8.48
C SER A 342 -7.36 20.36 -8.75
N ALA A 343 -6.96 19.89 -9.94
CA ALA A 343 -7.05 18.48 -10.31
C ALA A 343 -6.02 17.62 -9.56
N LEU A 344 -4.79 18.11 -9.39
CA LEU A 344 -3.79 17.43 -8.56
C LEU A 344 -4.27 17.27 -7.11
N THR A 345 -4.85 18.32 -6.53
CA THR A 345 -5.37 18.29 -5.15
C THR A 345 -6.55 17.33 -5.03
N ALA A 346 -7.47 17.33 -6.01
CA ALA A 346 -8.58 16.38 -6.05
C ALA A 346 -8.08 14.93 -6.10
N ASN A 347 -7.11 14.65 -6.99
CA ASN A 347 -6.50 13.32 -7.10
C ASN A 347 -5.83 12.90 -5.79
N ALA A 348 -5.01 13.77 -5.19
CA ALA A 348 -4.35 13.49 -3.92
C ALA A 348 -5.34 13.14 -2.79
N ILE A 349 -6.46 13.86 -2.67
CA ILE A 349 -7.46 13.59 -1.63
C ILE A 349 -8.23 12.29 -1.88
N SER A 350 -8.47 11.94 -3.15
CA SER A 350 -9.22 10.73 -3.52
C SER A 350 -8.38 9.45 -3.58
N ASN A 351 -7.05 9.56 -3.47
CA ASN A 351 -6.15 8.45 -3.70
C ASN A 351 -5.83 7.70 -2.39
N ASP A 352 -6.24 6.44 -2.33
CA ASP A 352 -6.03 5.60 -1.15
C ASP A 352 -4.63 4.94 -1.09
N GLY A 353 -3.78 5.18 -2.11
CA GLY A 353 -2.42 4.69 -2.25
C GLY A 353 -2.31 3.16 -2.35
N ASP A 354 -1.09 2.64 -2.12
CA ASP A 354 -0.85 1.18 -2.11
C ASP A 354 -1.46 0.50 -0.87
N ALA A 355 -1.82 1.28 0.15
CA ALA A 355 -2.47 0.81 1.36
C ALA A 355 -3.88 0.24 1.11
N LEU A 356 -4.51 0.64 0.01
CA LEU A 356 -5.82 0.14 -0.38
C LEU A 356 -5.82 -1.36 -0.68
N PHE A 357 -4.73 -1.92 -1.23
CA PHE A 357 -4.70 -3.34 -1.58
C PHE A 357 -4.75 -4.26 -0.35
N PRO A 358 -3.89 -4.08 0.68
CA PRO A 358 -4.07 -4.79 1.94
C PRO A 358 -5.41 -4.48 2.62
N ALA A 359 -5.91 -3.25 2.52
CA ALA A 359 -7.21 -2.88 3.09
C ALA A 359 -8.36 -3.67 2.46
N ILE A 360 -8.36 -3.83 1.13
CA ILE A 360 -9.35 -4.64 0.40
C ILE A 360 -9.26 -6.11 0.82
N ALA A 361 -8.04 -6.63 1.03
CA ALA A 361 -7.84 -7.99 1.50
C ALA A 361 -8.41 -8.21 2.90
N MET A 362 -8.12 -7.30 3.84
CA MET A 362 -8.49 -7.47 5.26
C MET A 362 -9.94 -7.04 5.58
N ALA A 363 -10.41 -5.96 4.97
CA ALA A 363 -11.70 -5.34 5.23
C ALA A 363 -12.31 -4.74 3.94
N PRO A 364 -12.72 -5.58 2.97
CA PRO A 364 -13.12 -5.13 1.63
C PRO A 364 -14.26 -4.11 1.65
N LYS A 365 -15.26 -4.31 2.52
CA LYS A 365 -16.38 -3.38 2.65
C LYS A 365 -15.93 -2.01 3.18
N ALA A 366 -15.06 -2.00 4.19
CA ALA A 366 -14.54 -0.77 4.76
C ALA A 366 -13.68 -0.03 3.72
N ALA A 367 -12.81 -0.75 2.99
CA ALA A 367 -11.96 -0.18 1.95
C ALA A 367 -12.78 0.53 0.85
N VAL A 368 -13.73 -0.18 0.22
CA VAL A 368 -14.55 0.38 -0.87
C VAL A 368 -15.39 1.57 -0.38
N ILE A 369 -15.99 1.46 0.80
CA ILE A 369 -16.81 2.55 1.33
C ILE A 369 -15.94 3.75 1.72
N ALA A 370 -14.72 3.53 2.24
CA ALA A 370 -13.77 4.60 2.52
C ALA A 370 -13.41 5.37 1.25
N THR A 371 -13.10 4.69 0.14
CA THR A 371 -12.86 5.32 -1.18
C THR A 371 -14.03 6.21 -1.62
N VAL A 372 -15.27 5.77 -1.38
CA VAL A 372 -16.46 6.59 -1.67
C VAL A 372 -16.50 7.82 -0.76
N TYR A 373 -16.18 7.67 0.53
CA TYR A 373 -16.13 8.80 1.47
C TYR A 373 -15.02 9.80 1.15
N THR A 374 -13.85 9.36 0.66
CA THR A 374 -12.75 10.26 0.26
C THR A 374 -13.06 11.00 -1.05
N SER A 375 -13.90 10.43 -1.93
CA SER A 375 -14.29 11.07 -3.19
C SER A 375 -15.09 12.37 -3.03
N ILE A 376 -15.95 12.45 -2.00
CA ILE A 376 -16.81 13.60 -1.74
C ILE A 376 -15.98 14.86 -1.42
N PRO A 377 -15.09 14.85 -0.40
CA PRO A 377 -14.24 16.00 -0.14
C PRO A 377 -13.24 16.25 -1.27
N ALA A 378 -12.78 15.22 -1.98
CA ALA A 378 -11.90 15.40 -3.13
C ALA A 378 -12.55 16.24 -4.24
N LEU A 379 -13.80 15.94 -4.59
CA LEU A 379 -14.57 16.73 -5.55
C LEU A 379 -14.86 18.14 -5.01
N ALA A 380 -15.27 18.26 -3.74
CA ALA A 380 -15.59 19.55 -3.14
C ALA A 380 -14.39 20.50 -3.12
N VAL A 381 -13.23 20.01 -2.66
CA VAL A 381 -11.98 20.80 -2.60
C VAL A 381 -11.43 21.03 -4.00
N GLY A 382 -11.43 20.01 -4.86
CA GLY A 382 -10.97 20.11 -6.24
C GLY A 382 -11.72 21.17 -7.04
N TYR A 383 -13.05 21.11 -7.04
CA TYR A 383 -13.88 22.12 -7.71
C TYR A 383 -13.83 23.47 -7.00
N GLY A 384 -13.78 23.50 -5.66
CA GLY A 384 -13.60 24.73 -4.90
C GLY A 384 -12.35 25.48 -5.33
N LEU A 385 -11.20 24.79 -5.43
CA LEU A 385 -9.96 25.37 -5.92
C LEU A 385 -10.04 25.75 -7.40
N TYR A 386 -10.68 24.94 -8.24
CA TYR A 386 -10.83 25.22 -9.67
C TYR A 386 -11.57 26.55 -9.94
N PHE A 387 -12.59 26.88 -9.14
CA PHE A 387 -13.33 28.13 -9.30
C PHE A 387 -12.66 29.33 -8.61
N LEU A 388 -11.69 29.10 -7.73
CA LEU A 388 -10.93 30.14 -7.04
C LEU A 388 -9.64 30.54 -7.78
N SER A 389 -9.09 29.63 -8.59
CA SER A 389 -7.92 29.83 -9.47
C SER A 389 -8.31 30.41 -10.81
#